data_AF-A0A5C2HDM1-F1
#
_entry.id   AF-A0A5C2HDM1-F1
#
_cell.length_a   1.000
_cell.length_b   1.000
_cell.length_c   1.000
_cell.angle_alpha   90.00
_cell.angle_beta   90.00
_cell.angle_gamma   90.00
#
_symmetry.space_group_name_H-M   'P 1'
#
loop_
_entity.id
_entity.type
_entity.pdbx_description
1 polymer ?
#
loop_
_entity_poly.entity_id
_entity_poly.type
_entity_poly.pdbx_seq_one_letter_code
_entity_poly.pdbx_strand_id
1 'polypeptide(L)'
;MIPSKLITKENAKKRLEQRGKDFMAIFVSGSNINPNPKLYKYYWWIYSMESKEKSAAEVFYSKAHRLTTKKFEEEAIRLQDNKISFAYVNRKLHRLGTIFDYEKLLKEFSDIEFAPAYEDDSDEMNEEGHK
;
A
#
# COMPACT_ATOMS: atom_id res chain seq x y z
N MET A 1 -5.40 14.16 5.17
CA MET A 1 -4.63 13.39 4.16
C MET A 1 -3.46 14.24 3.68
N ILE A 2 -2.24 13.72 3.63
CA ILE A 2 -1.07 14.47 3.12
C ILE A 2 -1.08 14.36 1.59
N PRO A 3 -1.09 15.45 0.82
CA PRO A 3 -1.02 15.38 -0.64
C PRO A 3 0.27 14.68 -1.10
N SER A 4 0.17 13.66 -1.95
CA SER A 4 1.31 12.85 -2.38
C SER A 4 2.43 13.66 -3.04
N LYS A 5 2.08 14.77 -3.70
CA LYS A 5 3.04 15.71 -4.32
C LYS A 5 3.96 16.39 -3.30
N LEU A 6 3.52 16.49 -2.03
CA LEU A 6 4.32 17.06 -0.94
C LEU A 6 5.17 16.01 -0.22
N ILE A 7 5.01 14.73 -0.56
CA ILE A 7 5.82 13.63 -0.03
C ILE A 7 7.01 13.47 -0.97
N THR A 8 8.08 14.19 -0.66
CA THR A 8 9.35 14.20 -1.40
C THR A 8 10.49 13.90 -0.43
N LYS A 9 11.65 13.50 -0.94
CA LYS A 9 12.86 13.29 -0.14
C LYS A 9 13.29 14.55 0.62
N GLU A 10 13.16 15.72 0.00
CA GLU A 10 13.49 17.00 0.63
C GLU A 10 12.58 17.30 1.84
N ASN A 11 11.27 17.12 1.67
CA ASN A 11 10.32 17.33 2.76
C ASN A 11 10.46 16.27 3.87
N ALA A 12 10.83 15.04 3.51
CA ALA A 12 11.14 14.01 4.49
C ALA A 12 12.35 14.40 5.35
N LYS A 13 13.45 14.87 4.74
CA LYS A 13 14.64 15.37 5.46
C LYS A 13 14.30 16.51 6.41
N LYS A 14 13.57 17.54 5.92
CA LYS A 14 13.13 18.67 6.75
C LYS A 14 12.30 18.20 7.97
N ARG A 15 11.40 17.23 7.78
CA ARG A 15 10.59 16.68 8.88
C ARG A 15 11.40 15.88 9.89
N LEU A 16 12.38 15.10 9.44
CA LEU A 16 13.26 14.34 10.32
C LEU A 16 14.07 15.30 11.22
N GLU A 17 14.66 16.33 10.62
CA GLU A 17 15.40 17.38 11.32
C GLU A 17 14.53 18.11 12.34
N GLN A 18 13.35 18.60 11.92
CA GLN A 18 12.40 19.29 12.80
C GLN A 18 11.94 18.44 13.99
N ARG A 19 11.91 17.12 13.83
CA ARG A 19 11.47 16.19 14.87
C ARG A 19 12.62 15.63 15.70
N GLY A 20 13.87 15.95 15.35
CA GLY A 20 15.06 15.32 15.95
C GLY A 20 15.04 13.80 15.80
N LYS A 21 14.55 13.28 14.67
CA LYS A 21 14.47 11.83 14.40
C LYS A 21 15.43 11.44 13.28
N ASP A 22 16.03 10.26 13.40
CA ASP A 22 16.86 9.63 12.38
C ASP A 22 16.04 8.82 11.37
N PHE A 23 14.86 8.33 11.78
CA PHE A 23 13.99 7.49 10.98
C PHE A 23 12.50 7.83 11.13
N MET A 24 11.73 7.62 10.06
CA MET A 24 10.29 7.76 10.05
C MET A 24 9.64 6.85 8.98
N ALA A 25 8.70 6.02 9.41
CA ALA A 25 7.72 5.35 8.54
C ALA A 25 6.36 6.05 8.67
N ILE A 26 5.73 6.44 7.56
CA ILE A 26 4.43 7.13 7.58
C ILE A 26 3.38 6.33 6.81
N PHE A 27 2.32 5.91 7.50
CA PHE A 27 1.07 5.55 6.84
C PHE A 27 0.33 6.81 6.40
N VAL A 28 0.11 6.98 5.09
CA VAL A 28 -0.48 8.19 4.52
C VAL A 28 -1.99 8.08 4.35
N SER A 29 -2.45 6.92 3.86
CA SER A 29 -3.86 6.65 3.55
C SER A 29 -4.05 5.16 3.24
N GLY A 30 -5.25 4.65 3.53
CA GLY A 30 -5.61 3.28 3.23
C GLY A 30 -6.73 2.77 4.14
N SER A 31 -6.84 1.45 4.21
CA SER A 31 -7.75 0.71 5.09
C SER A 31 -6.96 -0.18 6.04
N ASN A 32 -7.52 -0.42 7.22
CA ASN A 32 -7.07 -1.53 8.07
C ASN A 32 -7.25 -2.86 7.32
N ILE A 33 -6.33 -3.81 7.57
CA ILE A 33 -6.39 -5.15 7.02
C ILE A 33 -7.54 -5.90 7.70
N ASN A 34 -8.43 -6.48 6.90
CA ASN A 34 -9.50 -7.33 7.39
C ASN A 34 -8.91 -8.71 7.72
N PRO A 35 -9.18 -9.29 8.90
CA PRO A 35 -8.58 -10.58 9.28
C PRO A 35 -9.03 -11.75 8.41
N ASN A 36 -10.06 -11.60 7.57
CA ASN A 36 -10.46 -12.62 6.61
C ASN A 36 -9.85 -12.32 5.22
N PRO A 37 -8.75 -13.01 4.84
CA PRO A 37 -8.08 -12.77 3.56
C PRO A 37 -8.90 -13.20 2.35
N LYS A 38 -9.96 -14.01 2.55
CA LYS A 38 -10.85 -14.46 1.48
C LYS A 38 -11.81 -13.37 1.00
N LEU A 39 -12.06 -12.33 1.80
CA LEU A 39 -12.96 -11.24 1.43
C LEU A 39 -12.25 -10.13 0.67
N TYR A 40 -11.06 -9.72 1.14
CA TYR A 40 -10.39 -8.55 0.61
C TYR A 40 -8.95 -8.86 0.22
N LYS A 41 -8.51 -8.24 -0.88
CA LYS A 41 -7.09 -8.15 -1.24
C LYS A 41 -6.60 -6.74 -0.96
N TYR A 42 -5.34 -6.62 -0.56
CA TYR A 42 -4.70 -5.34 -0.31
C TYR A 42 -3.49 -5.21 -1.22
N TYR A 43 -3.46 -4.12 -1.97
CA TYR A 43 -2.27 -3.70 -2.68
C TYR A 43 -1.64 -2.52 -1.98
N TRP A 44 -0.32 -2.46 -2.04
CA TRP A 44 0.49 -1.53 -1.28
C TRP A 44 1.43 -0.75 -2.19
N TRP A 45 1.84 0.42 -1.72
CA TRP A 45 2.83 1.25 -2.38
C TRP A 45 3.74 1.87 -1.34
N ILE A 46 5.05 1.83 -1.58
CA ILE A 46 6.07 2.43 -0.73
C ILE A 46 6.83 3.48 -1.55
N TYR A 47 6.93 4.70 -1.01
CA TYR A 47 7.87 5.71 -1.46
C TYR A 47 8.92 5.92 -0.37
N SER A 48 10.18 5.59 -0.65
CA SER A 48 11.28 5.64 0.31
C SER A 48 12.33 6.69 -0.09
N MET A 49 13.28 6.93 0.82
CA MET A 49 14.46 7.75 0.51
C MET A 49 15.31 7.18 -0.64
N GLU A 50 15.20 5.88 -0.92
CA GLU A 50 15.89 5.17 -2.00
C GLU A 50 15.12 5.16 -3.33
N SER A 51 13.81 5.44 -3.33
CA SER A 51 12.98 5.48 -4.55
C SER A 51 13.60 6.36 -5.63
N LYS A 52 13.53 5.95 -6.89
CA LYS A 52 14.11 6.72 -8.02
C LYS A 52 13.26 7.95 -8.36
N GLU A 53 11.98 7.88 -8.02
CA GLU A 53 10.95 8.87 -8.31
C GLU A 53 11.13 10.13 -7.46
N LYS A 54 10.69 11.28 -7.99
CA LYS A 54 10.89 12.58 -7.32
C LYS A 54 9.91 12.78 -6.17
N SER A 55 8.75 12.13 -6.23
CA SER A 55 7.72 12.22 -5.20
C SER A 55 6.87 10.95 -5.12
N ALA A 56 6.16 10.80 -4.00
CA ALA A 56 5.19 9.73 -3.85
C ALA A 56 4.03 9.81 -4.85
N ALA A 57 3.80 10.96 -5.51
CA ALA A 57 2.77 11.09 -6.53
C ALA A 57 3.02 10.25 -7.78
N GLU A 58 4.28 9.91 -8.07
CA GLU A 58 4.66 9.05 -9.20
C GLU A 58 4.55 7.55 -8.85
N VAL A 59 4.52 7.23 -7.56
CA VAL A 59 4.51 5.86 -7.04
C VAL A 59 3.11 5.43 -6.62
N PHE A 60 2.46 6.21 -5.75
CA PHE A 60 1.21 5.83 -5.10
C PHE A 60 0.10 5.57 -6.11
N TYR A 61 -0.57 4.42 -5.94
CA TYR A 61 -1.66 3.92 -6.79
C TYR A 61 -1.28 3.63 -8.25
N SER A 62 -0.01 3.75 -8.63
CA SER A 62 0.47 3.35 -9.96
C SER A 62 0.54 1.82 -10.07
N LYS A 63 0.16 1.25 -11.23
CA LYS A 63 0.26 -0.21 -11.42
C LYS A 63 1.71 -0.71 -11.41
N ALA A 64 2.66 0.10 -11.90
CA ALA A 64 4.07 -0.26 -12.01
C ALA A 64 4.76 -0.47 -10.64
N HIS A 65 4.32 0.24 -9.60
CA HIS A 65 4.89 0.17 -8.25
C HIS A 65 4.00 -0.59 -7.26
N ARG A 66 3.00 -1.32 -7.76
CA ARG A 66 2.03 -2.05 -6.94
C ARG A 66 2.72 -3.25 -6.30
N LEU A 67 2.61 -3.36 -4.97
CA LEU A 67 3.12 -4.47 -4.18
C LEU A 67 1.97 -5.32 -3.63
N THR A 68 2.20 -6.64 -3.55
CA THR A 68 1.37 -7.57 -2.78
C THR A 68 1.62 -7.36 -1.28
N THR A 69 0.78 -7.95 -0.42
CA THR A 69 0.94 -7.80 1.04
C THR A 69 2.29 -8.35 1.52
N LYS A 70 2.66 -9.56 1.07
CA LYS A 70 3.96 -10.15 1.40
C LYS A 70 5.15 -9.28 0.97
N LYS A 71 5.16 -8.81 -0.29
CA LYS A 71 6.25 -7.95 -0.80
C LYS A 71 6.33 -6.61 -0.07
N PHE A 72 5.18 -6.07 0.36
CA PHE A 72 5.16 -4.87 1.19
C PHE A 72 5.79 -5.12 2.56
N GLU A 73 5.45 -6.23 3.22
CA GLU A 73 6.02 -6.57 4.53
C GLU A 73 7.53 -6.76 4.45
N GLU A 74 8.01 -7.54 3.47
CA GLU A 74 9.44 -7.77 3.24
C GLU A 74 10.19 -6.44 3.03
N GLU A 75 9.68 -5.57 2.16
CA GLU A 75 10.32 -4.28 1.87
C GLU A 75 10.21 -3.30 3.05
N ALA A 76 9.08 -3.29 3.77
CA ALA A 76 8.89 -2.45 4.94
C ALA A 76 9.84 -2.86 6.07
N ILE A 77 10.05 -4.16 6.29
CA ILE A 77 11.03 -4.69 7.25
C ILE A 77 12.43 -4.27 6.82
N ARG A 78 12.83 -4.51 5.56
CA ARG A 78 14.14 -4.10 5.04
C ARG A 78 14.40 -2.60 5.27
N LEU A 79 13.43 -1.74 4.95
CA LEU A 79 13.56 -0.30 5.13
C LEU A 79 13.65 0.10 6.61
N GLN A 80 12.89 -0.56 7.49
CA GLN A 80 12.93 -0.32 8.93
C GLN A 80 14.28 -0.72 9.53
N ASP A 81 14.77 -1.93 9.24
CA ASP A 81 16.03 -2.45 9.75
C ASP A 81 17.23 -1.59 9.34
N ASN A 82 17.18 -1.02 8.12
CA ASN A 82 18.21 -0.14 7.59
C ASN A 82 17.97 1.35 7.93
N LYS A 83 16.96 1.68 8.76
CA LYS A 83 16.58 3.06 9.12
C LYS A 83 16.33 3.99 7.92
N ILE A 84 15.80 3.44 6.84
CA ILE A 84 15.51 4.18 5.61
C ILE A 84 14.09 4.68 5.68
N SER A 85 13.92 6.00 5.87
CA SER A 85 12.58 6.59 6.00
C SER A 85 11.73 6.37 4.75
N PHE A 86 10.43 6.11 4.95
CA PHE A 86 9.49 5.86 3.87
C PHE A 86 8.05 6.27 4.23
N ALA A 87 7.24 6.44 3.19
CA ALA A 87 5.81 6.67 3.29
C ALA A 87 5.09 5.58 2.49
N TYR A 88 3.94 5.13 2.97
CA TYR A 88 3.20 4.08 2.31
C TYR A 88 1.69 4.31 2.33
N VAL A 89 1.02 3.70 1.37
CA VAL A 89 -0.43 3.64 1.25
C VAL A 89 -0.86 2.22 0.90
N ASN A 90 -2.12 1.91 1.16
CA ASN A 90 -2.74 0.71 0.62
C ASN A 90 -4.08 1.01 -0.07
N ARG A 91 -4.52 0.05 -0.88
CA ARG A 91 -5.84 0.03 -1.50
C ARG A 91 -6.46 -1.34 -1.25
N LYS A 92 -7.63 -1.32 -0.62
CA LYS A 92 -8.47 -2.49 -0.39
C LYS A 92 -9.32 -2.77 -1.64
N LEU A 93 -9.25 -3.99 -2.16
CA LEU A 93 -10.08 -4.48 -3.25
C LEU A 93 -10.98 -5.61 -2.76
N HIS A 94 -12.22 -5.63 -3.24
CA HIS A 94 -13.16 -6.72 -3.00
C HIS A 94 -12.74 -7.92 -3.86
N ARG A 95 -12.68 -9.12 -3.28
CA ARG A 95 -12.41 -10.35 -4.04
C ARG A 95 -13.66 -10.83 -4.77
N LEU A 96 -13.46 -11.32 -6.00
CA LEU A 96 -14.48 -12.03 -6.77
C LEU A 96 -14.83 -13.38 -6.11
N GLY A 97 -16.02 -13.90 -6.42
CA GLY A 97 -16.49 -15.20 -5.91
C GLY A 97 -16.80 -15.23 -4.41
N THR A 98 -17.17 -14.09 -3.83
CA THR A 98 -17.48 -13.94 -2.40
C THR A 98 -18.90 -13.40 -2.18
N ILE A 99 -19.24 -13.07 -0.93
CA ILE A 99 -20.57 -12.63 -0.50
C ILE A 99 -20.99 -11.23 -1.00
N PHE A 100 -20.14 -10.52 -1.74
CA PHE A 100 -20.43 -9.15 -2.15
C PHE A 100 -21.48 -9.08 -3.27
N ASP A 101 -22.30 -8.03 -3.19
CA ASP A 101 -23.19 -7.64 -4.28
C ASP A 101 -22.41 -6.79 -5.29
N TYR A 102 -21.90 -7.46 -6.34
CA TYR A 102 -21.07 -6.82 -7.36
C TYR A 102 -21.84 -5.81 -8.21
N GLU A 103 -23.12 -6.03 -8.47
CA GLU A 103 -23.96 -5.10 -9.23
C GLU A 103 -24.13 -3.79 -8.47
N LYS A 104 -24.42 -3.88 -7.17
CA LYS A 104 -24.49 -2.71 -6.30
C LYS A 104 -23.14 -1.98 -6.22
N LEU A 105 -22.04 -2.72 -6.05
CA LEU A 105 -20.69 -2.12 -5.98
C LEU A 105 -20.33 -1.38 -7.27
N LEU A 106 -20.62 -1.95 -8.44
CA LEU A 106 -20.41 -1.30 -9.74
C LEU A 106 -21.29 -0.06 -9.93
N LYS A 107 -22.50 -0.06 -9.37
CA LYS A 107 -23.41 1.08 -9.43
C LYS A 107 -22.96 2.24 -8.53
N GLU A 108 -22.43 1.93 -7.35
CA GLU A 108 -21.89 2.93 -6.42
C GLU A 108 -20.51 3.44 -6.86
N PHE A 109 -19.69 2.56 -7.45
CA PHE A 109 -18.31 2.84 -7.84
C PHE A 109 -18.05 2.28 -9.25
N SER A 110 -18.33 3.08 -10.27
CA SER A 110 -18.28 2.63 -11.68
C SER A 110 -16.90 2.23 -12.18
N ASP A 111 -15.83 2.71 -11.52
CA ASP A 111 -14.43 2.42 -11.82
C ASP A 111 -13.78 1.45 -10.82
N ILE A 112 -14.59 0.74 -10.02
CA ILE A 112 -14.09 -0.20 -9.02
C ILE A 112 -13.26 -1.32 -9.69
N GLU A 113 -12.07 -1.54 -9.12
CA GLU A 113 -11.23 -2.68 -9.45
C GLU A 113 -11.54 -3.80 -8.45
N PHE A 114 -11.78 -5.01 -8.96
CA PHE A 114 -11.91 -6.21 -8.13
C PHE A 114 -10.62 -7.00 -8.14
N ALA A 115 -10.35 -7.69 -7.04
CA ALA A 115 -9.27 -8.67 -6.97
C ALA A 115 -9.77 -10.05 -7.42
N PRO A 116 -8.88 -10.94 -7.90
CA PRO A 116 -9.22 -12.33 -8.15
C PRO A 116 -9.85 -13.01 -6.93
N ALA A 117 -10.62 -14.06 -7.18
CA ALA A 117 -11.05 -14.95 -6.12
C ALA A 117 -9.83 -15.49 -5.36
N TYR A 118 -9.99 -15.77 -4.07
CA TYR A 118 -8.86 -16.16 -3.21
C TYR A 118 -8.12 -17.40 -3.73
N GLU A 119 -8.85 -18.38 -4.27
CA GLU A 119 -8.29 -19.63 -4.80
C GLU A 119 -7.55 -19.43 -6.14
N ASP A 120 -7.95 -18.44 -6.94
CA ASP A 120 -7.35 -18.12 -8.25
C ASP A 120 -6.20 -17.11 -8.14
N ASP A 121 -5.99 -16.53 -6.96
CA ASP A 121 -4.93 -15.57 -6.69
C ASP A 121 -3.58 -16.29 -6.53
N SER A 122 -2.65 -16.02 -7.45
CA SER A 122 -1.31 -16.61 -7.49
C SER A 122 -0.25 -15.81 -6.75
N ASP A 123 -0.62 -14.66 -6.14
CA ASP A 123 0.31 -13.90 -5.31
C ASP A 123 0.73 -14.71 -4.08
N GLU A 124 1.98 -14.53 -3.67
CA GLU A 124 2.53 -15.20 -2.50
C GLU A 124 1.82 -14.77 -1.22
N MET A 125 1.52 -15.77 -0.39
CA MET A 125 0.82 -15.60 0.88
C MET A 125 1.78 -15.16 1.99
N ASN A 126 1.37 -14.17 2.80
CA ASN A 126 2.06 -13.84 4.04
C ASN A 126 1.70 -14.82 5.19
N GLU A 127 2.26 -14.60 6.38
CA GLU A 127 2.02 -15.46 7.55
C GLU A 127 0.56 -15.45 8.02
N GLU A 128 -0.18 -14.38 7.74
CA GLU A 128 -1.60 -14.20 8.10
C GLU A 128 -2.58 -14.72 7.05
N GLY A 129 -2.10 -15.27 5.93
CA GLY A 129 -2.94 -15.80 4.86
C GLY A 129 -3.32 -14.78 3.78
N HIS A 130 -2.81 -13.56 3.83
CA HIS A 130 -3.04 -12.55 2.79
C HIS A 130 -2.13 -12.79 1.59
N LYS A 131 -2.75 -13.00 0.43
CA LYS A 131 -2.12 -12.99 -0.90
C LYS A 131 -2.12 -11.57 -1.46
#